data_AF-A0A419DSC8-F1
#
_entry.id   AF-A0A419DSC8-F1
#
_cell.length_a   1.000
_cell.length_b   1.000
_cell.length_c   1.000
_cell.angle_alpha   90.00
_cell.angle_beta   90.00
_cell.angle_gamma   90.00
#
_symmetry.space_group_name_H-M   'P 1'
#
loop_
_entity.id
_entity.type
_entity.pdbx_description
1 polymer ?
#
loop_
_entity_poly.entity_id
_entity_poly.type
_entity_poly.pdbx_seq_one_letter_code
_entity_poly.pdbx_strand_id
1 'polypeptide(L)'
;MKFFKSPRVLELEWIPKQDWQTVCTKRMIDIPHHPNEQIVGLAYNNQQQVVQVTRNIQAPLFGYYVTLLENRQATKTVLSKRSHMTIQHLSTRLFGSVELAEFSLLDIHVREEGLGERGLLLEALIYDIEQKYTHYRVSGDFTAISYGGRVAAECFTRYGFTIDQNQLILKNYQDRSFVS
;
A
#
# COMPACT_ATOMS: atom_id res chain seq x y z
N MET A 1 -16.34 -25.20 25.32
CA MET A 1 -16.56 -24.59 23.99
C MET A 1 -15.23 -24.56 23.25
N LYS A 2 -15.13 -25.21 22.09
CA LYS A 2 -13.93 -25.14 21.24
C LYS A 2 -13.97 -23.79 20.52
N PHE A 3 -13.15 -22.85 20.95
CA PHE A 3 -12.86 -21.65 20.17
C PHE A 3 -12.03 -22.08 18.97
N PHE A 4 -12.68 -22.27 17.83
CA PHE A 4 -11.96 -22.29 16.56
C PHE A 4 -11.39 -20.89 16.37
N LYS A 5 -10.08 -20.73 16.64
CA LYS A 5 -9.33 -19.62 16.05
C LYS A 5 -9.48 -19.80 14.55
N SER A 6 -10.25 -18.93 13.92
CA SER A 6 -10.23 -18.78 12.47
C SER A 6 -8.75 -18.67 12.06
N PRO A 7 -8.26 -19.48 11.12
CA PRO A 7 -6.88 -19.34 10.68
C PRO A 7 -6.72 -17.89 10.20
N ARG A 8 -5.76 -17.18 10.78
CA ARG A 8 -5.27 -15.91 10.22
C ARG A 8 -4.70 -16.27 8.86
N VAL A 9 -5.53 -16.19 7.82
CA VAL A 9 -5.06 -16.26 6.45
C VAL A 9 -4.10 -15.08 6.31
N LEU A 10 -2.81 -15.38 6.12
CA LEU A 10 -1.86 -14.43 5.58
C LEU A 10 -2.46 -14.01 4.24
N GLU A 11 -3.12 -12.85 4.21
CA GLU A 11 -3.87 -12.46 3.02
C GLU A 11 -2.90 -12.29 1.84
N LEU A 12 -1.67 -11.80 2.08
CA LEU A 12 -0.72 -11.41 1.05
C LEU A 12 0.72 -11.70 1.48
N GLU A 13 1.58 -12.11 0.54
CA GLU A 13 2.97 -12.46 0.78
C GLU A 13 3.89 -11.74 -0.21
N TRP A 14 4.77 -10.87 0.28
CA TRP A 14 5.83 -10.25 -0.54
C TRP A 14 6.83 -11.31 -0.98
N ILE A 15 7.12 -11.33 -2.27
CA ILE A 15 8.10 -12.24 -2.86
C ILE A 15 9.49 -11.64 -2.62
N PRO A 16 10.43 -12.36 -1.98
CA PRO A 16 11.79 -11.88 -1.80
C PRO A 16 12.45 -11.55 -3.14
N LYS A 17 13.23 -10.45 -3.18
CA LYS A 17 13.85 -9.96 -4.42
C LYS A 17 14.70 -11.01 -5.13
N GLN A 18 15.40 -11.87 -4.37
CA GLN A 18 16.19 -12.96 -4.94
C GLN A 18 15.35 -14.01 -5.70
N ASP A 19 14.06 -14.12 -5.39
CA ASP A 19 13.17 -15.14 -5.95
C ASP A 19 12.38 -14.64 -7.16
N TRP A 20 12.42 -13.34 -7.47
CA TRP A 20 11.60 -12.74 -8.53
C TRP A 20 11.82 -13.42 -9.88
N GLN A 21 13.08 -13.60 -10.28
CA GLN A 21 13.40 -14.24 -11.57
C GLN A 21 12.85 -15.67 -11.62
N THR A 22 13.05 -16.44 -10.55
CA THR A 22 12.57 -17.82 -10.45
C THR A 22 11.04 -17.89 -10.52
N VAL A 23 10.33 -17.02 -9.82
CA VAL A 23 8.86 -16.98 -9.84
C VAL A 23 8.34 -16.59 -11.23
N CYS A 24 8.89 -15.51 -11.82
CA CYS A 24 8.49 -15.04 -13.13
C CYS A 24 8.73 -16.10 -14.22
N THR A 25 9.89 -16.77 -14.20
CA THR A 25 10.19 -17.87 -15.15
C THR A 25 9.23 -19.04 -14.96
N LYS A 26 9.04 -19.52 -13.72
CA LYS A 26 8.14 -20.67 -13.44
C LYS A 26 6.70 -20.42 -13.86
N ARG A 27 6.23 -19.18 -13.73
CA ARG A 27 4.85 -18.80 -14.05
C ARG A 27 4.66 -18.22 -15.44
N MET A 28 5.73 -18.12 -16.22
CA MET A 28 5.75 -17.54 -17.57
C MET A 28 5.19 -16.11 -17.59
N ILE A 29 5.70 -15.27 -16.69
CA ILE A 29 5.24 -13.90 -16.45
C ILE A 29 6.32 -12.90 -16.88
N ASP A 30 5.91 -11.80 -17.51
CA ASP A 30 6.74 -10.61 -17.70
C ASP A 30 6.53 -9.65 -16.54
N ILE A 31 7.61 -8.99 -16.15
CA ILE A 31 7.51 -7.77 -15.37
C ILE A 31 7.44 -6.61 -16.38
N PRO A 32 6.28 -5.94 -16.53
CA PRO A 32 6.18 -4.81 -17.43
C PRO A 32 7.07 -3.67 -16.94
N HIS A 33 7.68 -2.99 -17.91
CA HIS A 33 8.47 -1.80 -17.65
C HIS A 33 7.57 -0.56 -17.73
N HIS A 34 7.59 0.25 -16.67
CA HIS A 34 6.87 1.51 -16.58
C HIS A 34 7.91 2.65 -16.47
N PRO A 35 8.17 3.43 -17.53
CA PRO A 35 9.30 4.38 -17.57
C PRO A 35 9.30 5.45 -16.47
N ASN A 36 8.12 5.80 -15.95
CA ASN A 36 7.95 6.83 -14.92
C ASN A 36 7.68 6.26 -13.53
N GLU A 37 7.86 4.95 -13.36
CA GLU A 37 7.59 4.24 -12.11
C GLU A 37 8.79 3.38 -11.71
N GLN A 38 9.02 3.32 -10.40
CA GLN A 38 9.97 2.41 -9.79
C GLN A 38 9.23 1.20 -9.22
N ILE A 39 9.83 0.02 -9.35
CA ILE A 39 9.30 -1.21 -8.74
C ILE A 39 9.56 -1.13 -7.23
N VAL A 40 8.49 -1.24 -6.45
CA VAL A 40 8.56 -1.41 -4.99
C VAL A 40 8.76 -2.89 -4.66
N GLY A 41 7.96 -3.77 -5.25
CA GLY A 41 8.14 -5.21 -5.09
C GLY A 41 7.18 -6.06 -5.90
N LEU A 42 7.33 -7.38 -5.76
CA LEU A 42 6.37 -8.38 -6.22
C LEU A 42 5.70 -9.03 -5.01
N ALA A 43 4.42 -9.39 -5.14
CA ALA A 43 3.67 -10.06 -4.09
C ALA A 43 2.72 -11.11 -4.67
N TYR A 44 2.28 -12.04 -3.82
CA TYR A 44 1.12 -12.89 -4.09
C TYR A 44 -0.14 -12.22 -3.56
N ASN A 45 -1.18 -12.12 -4.39
CA ASN A 45 -2.51 -11.77 -3.91
C ASN A 45 -3.20 -12.96 -3.20
N ASN A 46 -4.37 -12.75 -2.61
CA ASN A 46 -5.12 -13.81 -1.91
C ASN A 46 -5.49 -15.01 -2.83
N GLN A 47 -5.40 -14.84 -4.15
CA GLN A 47 -5.64 -15.88 -5.16
C GLN A 47 -4.33 -16.53 -5.66
N GLN A 48 -3.20 -16.29 -4.98
CA GLN A 48 -1.88 -16.80 -5.37
C GLN A 48 -1.44 -16.33 -6.77
N GLN A 49 -1.97 -15.20 -7.24
CA GLN A 49 -1.54 -14.55 -8.47
C GLN A 49 -0.40 -13.60 -8.14
N VAL A 50 0.57 -13.47 -9.06
CA VAL A 50 1.68 -12.54 -8.89
C VAL A 50 1.20 -11.15 -9.25
N VAL A 51 1.43 -10.19 -8.37
CA VAL A 51 1.18 -8.77 -8.63
C VAL A 51 2.49 -7.99 -8.50
N GLN A 52 2.62 -6.95 -9.30
CA GLN A 52 3.70 -5.98 -9.23
C GLN A 52 3.21 -4.73 -8.53
N VAL A 53 3.95 -4.29 -7.52
CA VAL A 53 3.73 -3.03 -6.85
C VAL A 53 4.77 -2.03 -7.35
N THR A 54 4.31 -0.90 -7.86
CA THR A 54 5.16 0.19 -8.33
C THR A 54 4.77 1.52 -7.68
N ARG A 55 5.69 2.48 -7.73
CA ARG A 55 5.44 3.87 -7.33
C ARG A 55 5.91 4.80 -8.43
N ASN A 56 5.18 5.88 -8.71
CA ASN A 56 5.72 6.94 -9.57
C ASN A 56 7.00 7.56 -8.97
N ILE A 57 7.83 8.11 -9.86
CA ILE A 57 9.12 8.72 -9.47
C ILE A 57 8.94 10.20 -9.07
N GLN A 58 7.85 10.85 -9.51
CA GLN A 58 7.65 12.28 -9.37
C GLN A 58 7.05 12.66 -8.00
N ALA A 59 7.69 13.62 -7.32
CA ALA A 59 7.16 14.32 -6.15
C ALA A 59 6.40 15.59 -6.59
N PRO A 60 5.51 16.18 -5.76
CA PRO A 60 5.16 15.82 -4.37
C PRO A 60 3.96 14.84 -4.24
N LEU A 61 3.38 14.42 -5.37
CA LEU A 61 2.28 13.45 -5.40
C LEU A 61 2.83 12.06 -5.70
N PHE A 62 2.84 11.19 -4.69
CA PHE A 62 3.24 9.80 -4.86
C PHE A 62 2.02 8.94 -5.17
N GLY A 63 2.02 8.31 -6.34
CA GLY A 63 1.08 7.29 -6.77
C GLY A 63 1.70 5.91 -6.60
N TYR A 64 1.04 5.06 -5.83
CA TYR A 64 1.35 3.63 -5.72
C TYR A 64 0.35 2.85 -6.57
N TYR A 65 0.82 1.80 -7.21
CA TYR A 65 0.01 1.01 -8.12
C TYR A 65 0.24 -0.48 -7.91
N VAL A 66 -0.82 -1.27 -7.99
CA VAL A 66 -0.75 -2.73 -8.05
C VAL A 66 -1.25 -3.19 -9.41
N THR A 67 -0.37 -3.90 -10.12
CA THR A 67 -0.63 -4.47 -11.44
C THR A 67 -0.65 -5.99 -11.32
N LEU A 68 -1.75 -6.64 -11.70
CA LEU A 68 -1.77 -8.09 -11.86
C LEU A 68 -0.84 -8.50 -12.99
N LEU A 69 0.07 -9.43 -12.71
CA LEU A 69 0.96 -9.99 -13.72
C LEU A 69 0.37 -11.29 -14.27
N GLU A 70 0.02 -11.26 -15.54
CA GLU A 70 -0.61 -12.39 -16.22
C GLU A 70 0.43 -13.30 -16.86
N ASN A 71 0.06 -14.58 -16.97
CA ASN A 71 0.84 -15.53 -17.77
C ASN A 71 0.76 -15.11 -19.24
N ARG A 72 1.91 -15.04 -19.92
CA ARG A 72 2.02 -14.72 -21.37
C ARG A 72 1.11 -15.57 -22.26
N GLN A 73 0.77 -16.78 -21.83
CA GLN A 73 -0.05 -17.73 -22.58
C GLN A 73 -1.55 -17.60 -22.30
N ALA A 74 -1.96 -16.71 -21.39
CA ALA A 74 -3.37 -16.49 -21.08
C ALA A 74 -4.07 -15.79 -22.26
N THR A 75 -5.20 -16.34 -22.70
CA THR A 75 -5.99 -15.83 -23.83
C THR A 75 -6.99 -14.73 -23.44
N LYS A 76 -7.14 -14.46 -22.14
CA LYS A 76 -7.95 -13.36 -21.60
C LYS A 76 -7.04 -12.42 -20.82
N THR A 77 -6.98 -11.16 -21.25
CA THR A 77 -6.31 -10.10 -20.53
C THR A 77 -7.29 -9.42 -19.56
N VAL A 78 -7.05 -9.55 -18.26
CA VAL A 78 -7.75 -8.83 -17.19
C VAL A 78 -7.16 -7.40 -17.03
N LEU A 79 -6.07 -7.09 -17.75
CA LEU A 79 -5.21 -5.90 -17.69
C LEU A 79 -5.87 -4.50 -17.84
N SER A 80 -7.19 -4.36 -17.84
CA SER A 80 -7.81 -3.04 -18.06
C SER A 80 -7.77 -2.10 -16.85
N LYS A 81 -7.53 -2.59 -15.62
CA LYS A 81 -7.58 -1.75 -14.40
C LYS A 81 -6.52 -2.13 -13.37
N ARG A 82 -5.75 -1.13 -12.92
CA ARG A 82 -4.78 -1.24 -11.80
C ARG A 82 -5.44 -0.75 -10.51
N SER A 83 -5.15 -1.39 -9.40
CA SER A 83 -5.41 -0.77 -8.09
C SER A 83 -4.39 0.33 -7.86
N HIS A 84 -4.77 1.40 -7.19
CA HIS A 84 -3.89 2.52 -6.94
C HIS A 84 -4.19 3.24 -5.63
N MET A 85 -3.18 3.92 -5.12
CA MET A 85 -3.28 4.80 -3.96
C MET A 85 -2.49 6.07 -4.25
N THR A 86 -3.07 7.22 -3.91
CA THR A 86 -2.40 8.52 -4.07
C THR A 86 -2.18 9.16 -2.72
N ILE A 87 -0.94 9.59 -2.47
CA ILE A 87 -0.55 10.33 -1.29
C ILE A 87 0.20 11.60 -1.68
N GLN A 88 -0.02 12.68 -0.94
CA GLN A 88 0.68 13.94 -1.11
C GLN A 88 1.62 14.17 0.07
N HIS A 89 2.89 14.48 -0.19
CA HIS A 89 3.77 15.04 0.84
C HIS A 89 3.41 16.50 1.07
N LEU A 90 3.07 16.83 2.32
CA LEU A 90 2.61 18.16 2.69
C LEU A 90 3.77 19.03 3.17
N SER A 91 4.54 18.53 4.13
CA SER A 91 5.70 19.24 4.67
C SER A 91 6.64 18.30 5.40
N THR A 92 7.89 18.74 5.58
CA THR A 92 8.82 18.18 6.55
C THR A 92 9.26 19.32 7.46
N ARG A 93 9.10 19.15 8.77
CA ARG A 93 9.41 20.17 9.78
C ARG A 93 10.42 19.62 10.79
N LEU A 94 11.29 20.51 11.27
CA LEU A 94 12.27 20.21 12.30
C LEU A 94 11.83 20.84 13.62
N PHE A 95 11.76 20.03 14.67
CA PHE A 95 11.50 20.43 16.05
C PHE A 95 12.75 20.12 16.87
N GLY A 96 13.66 21.09 16.97
CA GLY A 96 15.00 20.85 17.51
C GLY A 96 15.77 19.86 16.63
N SER A 97 16.17 18.71 17.20
CA SER A 97 16.83 17.62 16.50
C SER A 97 15.87 16.58 15.91
N VAL A 98 14.56 16.78 16.05
CA VAL A 98 13.56 15.79 15.66
C VAL A 98 12.88 16.21 14.35
N GLU A 99 12.95 15.36 13.33
CA GLU A 99 12.26 15.54 12.06
C GLU A 99 10.87 14.92 12.09
N LEU A 100 9.87 15.65 11.57
CA LEU A 100 8.51 15.19 11.33
C LEU A 100 8.10 15.45 9.88
N ALA A 101 7.75 14.39 9.15
CA ALA A 101 7.13 14.47 7.83
C ALA A 101 5.61 14.28 7.88
N GLU A 102 4.88 15.12 7.16
CA GLU A 102 3.42 15.10 7.10
C GLU A 102 2.94 14.75 5.70
N PHE A 103 1.95 13.87 5.61
CA PHE A 103 1.38 13.39 4.36
C PHE A 103 -0.15 13.39 4.39
N SER A 104 -0.75 13.65 3.23
CA SER A 104 -2.19 13.51 3.00
C SER A 104 -2.48 12.29 2.14
N LEU A 105 -3.21 11.31 2.68
CA LEU A 105 -3.75 10.18 1.92
C LEU A 105 -5.01 10.65 1.18
N LEU A 106 -4.92 10.72 -0.15
CA LEU A 106 -5.96 11.34 -0.99
C LEU A 106 -7.00 10.35 -1.48
N ASP A 107 -6.57 9.16 -1.92
CA ASP A 107 -7.44 8.14 -2.47
C ASP A 107 -6.80 6.75 -2.38
N ILE A 108 -7.64 5.72 -2.25
CA ILE A 108 -7.25 4.31 -2.39
C ILE A 108 -8.33 3.57 -3.18
N HIS A 109 -8.05 3.29 -4.44
CA HIS A 109 -8.89 2.51 -5.31
C HIS A 109 -8.36 1.08 -5.48
N VAL A 110 -9.27 0.11 -5.36
CA VAL A 110 -8.97 -1.31 -5.61
C VAL A 110 -9.88 -1.83 -6.71
N ARG A 111 -9.29 -2.47 -7.72
CA ARG A 111 -10.04 -3.11 -8.82
C ARG A 111 -10.89 -4.27 -8.28
N GLU A 112 -11.94 -4.65 -9.01
CA GLU A 112 -12.92 -5.65 -8.56
C GLU A 112 -12.28 -7.01 -8.20
N GLU A 113 -11.28 -7.44 -8.95
CA GLU A 113 -10.57 -8.71 -8.69
C GLU A 113 -9.37 -8.54 -7.74
N GLY A 114 -9.11 -7.32 -7.27
CA GLY A 114 -7.94 -6.94 -6.47
C GLY A 114 -8.07 -7.29 -4.98
N LEU A 115 -8.52 -8.51 -4.66
CA LEU A 115 -8.65 -8.95 -3.27
C LEU A 115 -7.31 -8.85 -2.54
N GLY A 116 -7.31 -8.08 -1.45
CA GLY A 116 -6.11 -7.80 -0.64
C GLY A 116 -5.25 -6.64 -1.14
N GLU A 117 -5.36 -6.18 -2.39
CA GLU A 117 -4.42 -5.20 -2.97
C GLU A 117 -4.37 -3.86 -2.22
N ARG A 118 -5.43 -3.50 -1.47
CA ARG A 118 -5.40 -2.38 -0.51
C ARG A 118 -4.27 -2.50 0.50
N GLY A 119 -4.09 -3.69 1.06
CA GLY A 119 -3.04 -4.00 2.02
C GLY A 119 -1.65 -3.80 1.43
N LEU A 120 -1.43 -4.28 0.20
CA LEU A 120 -0.15 -4.08 -0.51
C LEU A 120 0.15 -2.60 -0.73
N LEU A 121 -0.86 -1.81 -1.11
CA LEU A 121 -0.71 -0.36 -1.27
C LEU A 121 -0.29 0.29 0.06
N LEU A 122 -1.00 -0.02 1.16
CA LEU A 122 -0.69 0.52 2.49
C LEU A 122 0.69 0.08 3.00
N GLU A 123 1.05 -1.19 2.87
CA GLU A 123 2.36 -1.71 3.28
C GLU A 123 3.51 -1.07 2.48
N ALA A 124 3.34 -0.94 1.16
CA ALA A 124 4.32 -0.28 0.29
C ALA A 124 4.58 1.17 0.73
N LEU A 125 3.51 1.90 1.07
CA LEU A 125 3.62 3.26 1.57
C LEU A 125 4.34 3.33 2.92
N ILE A 126 3.95 2.49 3.88
CA ILE A 126 4.53 2.48 5.23
C ILE A 126 6.02 2.21 5.12
N TYR A 127 6.40 1.17 4.36
CA TYR A 127 7.79 0.84 4.11
C TYR A 127 8.56 2.03 3.51
N ASP A 128 8.03 2.67 2.48
CA ASP A 128 8.68 3.79 1.80
C ASP A 128 8.89 5.01 2.71
N ILE A 129 7.93 5.29 3.61
CA ILE A 129 8.04 6.40 4.56
C ILE A 129 9.03 6.07 5.68
N GLU A 130 8.97 4.86 6.24
CA GLU A 130 9.84 4.43 7.35
C GLU A 130 11.31 4.37 6.98
N GLN A 131 11.63 4.10 5.71
CA GLN A 131 13.01 4.15 5.22
C GLN A 131 13.57 5.57 5.11
N LYS A 132 12.72 6.60 5.10
CA LYS A 132 13.12 8.00 4.83
C LYS A 132 12.98 8.92 6.02
N TYR A 133 12.00 8.70 6.88
CA TYR A 133 11.62 9.63 7.93
C TYR A 133 11.62 8.94 9.29
N THR A 134 12.24 9.59 10.28
CA THR A 134 12.25 9.07 11.65
C THR A 134 10.86 9.20 12.28
N HIS A 135 10.18 10.33 12.07
CA HIS A 135 8.80 10.50 12.49
C HIS A 135 7.93 10.97 11.33
N TYR A 136 6.73 10.43 11.26
CA TYR A 136 5.79 10.74 10.20
C TYR A 136 4.35 10.71 10.68
N ARG A 137 3.51 11.47 9.98
CA ARG A 137 2.05 11.43 10.10
C ARG A 137 1.44 11.34 8.70
N VAL A 138 0.64 10.32 8.47
CA VAL A 138 -0.24 10.19 7.31
C VAL A 138 -1.67 10.42 7.80
N SER A 139 -2.38 11.36 7.17
CA SER A 139 -3.79 11.63 7.48
C SER A 139 -4.64 11.65 6.23
N GLY A 140 -5.90 11.22 6.31
CA GLY A 140 -6.86 11.34 5.22
C GLY A 140 -8.30 11.34 5.71
N ASP A 141 -9.24 11.74 4.86
CA ASP A 141 -10.67 11.68 5.19
C ASP A 141 -11.17 10.23 5.09
N PHE A 142 -11.61 9.67 6.22
CA PHE A 142 -12.05 8.27 6.26
C PHE A 142 -13.29 8.03 5.39
N THR A 143 -14.25 8.97 5.36
CA THR A 143 -15.47 8.83 4.54
C THR A 143 -15.12 8.83 3.06
N ALA A 144 -14.20 9.69 2.61
CA ALA A 144 -13.75 9.72 1.22
C ALA A 144 -13.01 8.42 0.84
N ILE A 145 -12.02 8.02 1.63
CA ILE A 145 -11.17 6.84 1.37
C ILE A 145 -11.95 5.53 1.47
N SER A 146 -12.97 5.47 2.34
CA SER A 146 -13.81 4.29 2.49
C SER A 146 -14.98 4.23 1.50
N TYR A 147 -15.10 5.22 0.59
CA TYR A 147 -16.22 5.38 -0.33
C TYR A 147 -17.58 5.38 0.38
N GLY A 148 -17.69 6.15 1.47
CA GLY A 148 -18.89 6.22 2.30
C GLY A 148 -19.12 4.96 3.14
N GLY A 149 -18.06 4.33 3.63
CA GLY A 149 -18.14 3.14 4.50
C GLY A 149 -18.27 1.80 3.77
N ARG A 150 -18.10 1.76 2.44
CA ARG A 150 -18.03 0.51 1.67
C ARG A 150 -16.78 -0.32 2.01
N VAL A 151 -15.74 0.35 2.49
CA VAL A 151 -14.54 -0.28 3.03
C VAL A 151 -14.60 -0.26 4.55
N ALA A 152 -14.48 -1.44 5.15
CA ALA A 152 -14.50 -1.60 6.60
C ALA A 152 -13.27 -0.94 7.26
N ALA A 153 -13.44 -0.38 8.47
CA ALA A 153 -12.37 0.28 9.21
C ALA A 153 -11.18 -0.66 9.48
N GLU A 154 -11.47 -1.96 9.68
CA GLU A 154 -10.49 -3.02 9.92
C GLU A 154 -9.48 -3.17 8.79
N CYS A 155 -9.84 -2.75 7.56
CA CYS A 155 -8.92 -2.74 6.43
C CYS A 155 -7.77 -1.73 6.61
N PHE A 156 -7.93 -0.74 7.49
CA PHE A 156 -6.90 0.26 7.78
C PHE A 156 -6.29 0.05 9.16
N THR A 157 -7.10 -0.26 10.18
CA THR A 157 -6.59 -0.41 11.56
C THR A 157 -5.64 -1.60 11.72
N ARG A 158 -5.76 -2.63 10.88
CA ARG A 158 -4.78 -3.73 10.79
C ARG A 158 -3.37 -3.24 10.43
N TYR A 159 -3.25 -2.11 9.73
CA TYR A 159 -1.99 -1.49 9.31
C TYR A 159 -1.57 -0.32 10.22
N GLY A 160 -2.14 -0.22 11.42
CA GLY A 160 -1.75 0.78 12.41
C GLY A 160 -2.45 2.13 12.28
N PHE A 161 -3.36 2.30 11.32
CA PHE A 161 -4.18 3.51 11.26
C PHE A 161 -5.19 3.53 12.41
N THR A 162 -5.46 4.71 12.91
CA THR A 162 -6.52 5.02 13.87
C THR A 162 -7.58 5.87 13.18
N ILE A 163 -8.82 5.82 13.67
CA ILE A 163 -9.90 6.68 13.17
C ILE A 163 -10.32 7.58 14.32
N ASP A 164 -10.19 8.89 14.13
CA ASP A 164 -10.61 9.91 15.09
C ASP A 164 -11.33 11.03 14.36
N GLN A 165 -12.56 11.37 14.79
CA GLN A 165 -13.40 12.41 14.19
C GLN A 165 -13.46 12.36 12.64
N ASN A 166 -13.66 11.16 12.07
CA ASN A 166 -13.67 10.91 10.62
C ASN A 166 -12.32 11.13 9.90
N GLN A 167 -11.22 11.34 10.63
CA GLN A 167 -9.88 11.28 10.07
C GLN A 167 -9.27 9.90 10.26
N LEU A 168 -8.73 9.36 9.17
CA LEU A 168 -7.88 8.19 9.18
C LEU A 168 -6.43 8.67 9.41
N ILE A 169 -5.78 8.22 10.49
CA ILE A 169 -4.47 8.73 10.92
C ILE A 169 -3.51 7.57 11.21
N LEU A 170 -2.36 7.56 10.55
CA LEU A 170 -1.19 6.74 10.90
C LEU A 170 -0.07 7.67 11.37
N LYS A 171 0.51 7.38 12.54
CA LYS A 171 1.67 8.10 13.07
C LYS A 171 2.52 7.17 13.94
N ASN A 172 3.83 7.41 13.97
CA ASN A 172 4.77 6.61 14.77
C ASN A 172 5.32 7.35 16.00
N TYR A 173 4.62 8.40 16.46
CA TYR A 173 5.01 9.22 17.59
C TYR A 173 3.82 9.60 18.48
N GLN A 174 4.12 10.15 19.66
CA GLN A 174 3.12 10.74 20.55
C GLN A 174 3.07 12.26 20.38
N ASP A 175 1.88 12.87 20.34
CA ASP A 175 1.73 14.30 20.01
C ASP A 175 2.52 15.24 20.93
N ARG A 176 2.79 14.80 22.17
CA ARG A 176 3.60 15.53 23.14
C ARG A 176 5.07 15.71 22.72
N SER A 177 5.54 14.91 21.76
CA SER A 177 6.93 14.95 21.26
C SER A 177 7.23 16.13 20.34
N PHE A 178 6.20 16.87 19.89
CA PHE A 178 6.33 17.93 18.88
C PHE A 178 5.66 19.25 19.30
N VAL A 179 5.56 19.51 20.59
CA VAL A 179 5.06 20.77 21.13
C VAL A 179 6.22 21.76 21.20
N SER A 180 6.13 22.83 20.42
CA SER A 180 7.00 24.01 20.49
C SER A 180 6.63 24.93 21.65
#